data_AF-A0A0J6RA51-F1
#
_entry.id   AF-A0A0J6RA51-F1
#
_cell.length_a   1.000
_cell.length_b   1.000
_cell.length_c   1.000
_cell.angle_alpha   90.00
_cell.angle_beta   90.00
_cell.angle_gamma   90.00
#
_symmetry.space_group_name_H-M   'P 1'
#
loop_
_entity.id
_entity.type
_entity.pdbx_description
1 polymer ?
#
loop_
_entity_poly.entity_id
_entity_poly.type
_entity_poly.pdbx_seq_one_letter_code
_entity_poly.pdbx_strand_id
1 'polypeptide(L)'
;MATGAFDADDADVRNNLGLMGLLDVNSGDGRYRLTATLEPEIEGVDDVQAWVLEMELVTLATGQVLRCKQAGVAYAGPTPGSHLRRLLANGQLQGYLQLAA
;
A
#
# COMPACT_ATOMS: atom_id res chain seq x y z
N MET A 1 17.77 13.41 -9.89
CA MET A 1 16.87 13.17 -8.74
C MET A 1 15.96 12.02 -9.12
N ALA A 2 16.33 10.79 -8.75
CA ALA A 2 15.54 9.60 -9.02
C ALA A 2 14.99 9.10 -7.69
N THR A 3 13.80 9.59 -7.33
CA THR A 3 13.00 9.07 -6.24
C THR A 3 12.32 7.79 -6.72
N GLY A 4 12.89 6.64 -6.36
CA GLY A 4 12.34 5.34 -6.74
C GLY A 4 13.14 4.23 -6.09
N ALA A 5 13.02 4.10 -4.76
CA ALA A 5 13.66 3.01 -4.03
C ALA A 5 12.98 1.66 -4.30
N PHE A 6 11.79 1.64 -4.88
CA PHE A 6 10.99 0.45 -5.15
C PHE A 6 10.69 0.36 -6.65
N ASP A 7 11.02 -0.77 -7.25
CA ASP A 7 10.67 -1.08 -8.64
C ASP A 7 9.37 -1.90 -8.63
N ALA A 8 8.37 -1.46 -9.39
CA ALA A 8 7.01 -1.96 -9.30
C ALA A 8 6.66 -3.00 -10.38
N ASP A 9 7.68 -3.59 -11.02
CA ASP A 9 7.54 -4.37 -12.26
C ASP A 9 6.85 -5.74 -12.04
N ASP A 10 6.89 -6.31 -10.83
CA ASP A 10 6.51 -7.72 -10.58
C ASP A 10 5.29 -7.91 -9.65
N ALA A 11 4.37 -6.94 -9.62
CA ALA A 11 3.13 -7.04 -8.84
C ALA A 11 2.10 -7.89 -9.60
N ASP A 12 2.25 -9.20 -9.47
CA ASP A 12 1.43 -10.23 -10.12
C ASP A 12 -0.07 -10.16 -9.74
N VAL A 13 -0.89 -10.59 -10.68
CA VAL A 13 -2.32 -10.33 -10.80
C VAL A 13 -3.16 -11.02 -9.71
N ARG A 14 -3.37 -10.35 -8.57
CA ARG A 14 -4.44 -10.72 -7.60
C ARG A 14 -5.63 -9.76 -7.57
N ASN A 15 -5.71 -8.87 -8.56
CA ASN A 15 -6.78 -7.87 -8.72
C ASN A 15 -8.08 -8.43 -9.33
N ASN A 16 -8.40 -9.71 -9.13
CA ASN A 16 -9.44 -10.40 -9.92
C ASN A 16 -10.84 -10.48 -9.26
N LEU A 17 -11.05 -9.79 -8.14
CA LEU A 17 -12.37 -9.70 -7.49
C LEU A 17 -12.86 -8.26 -7.26
N GLY A 18 -12.09 -7.23 -7.63
CA GLY A 18 -12.52 -5.82 -7.55
C GLY A 18 -12.74 -5.25 -6.15
N LEU A 19 -12.48 -6.02 -5.09
CA LEU A 19 -12.83 -5.67 -3.71
C LEU A 19 -11.61 -5.30 -2.84
N MET A 20 -10.37 -5.47 -3.32
CA MET A 20 -9.16 -5.20 -2.53
C MET A 20 -7.98 -4.86 -3.45
N GLY A 21 -7.17 -3.88 -3.03
CA GLY A 21 -5.87 -3.59 -3.61
C GLY A 21 -4.76 -4.24 -2.81
N LEU A 22 -3.80 -4.86 -3.50
CA LEU A 22 -2.57 -5.38 -2.91
C LEU A 22 -1.38 -4.86 -3.71
N LEU A 23 -0.36 -4.41 -2.99
CA LEU A 23 0.95 -4.04 -3.49
C LEU A 23 1.98 -4.77 -2.65
N ASP A 24 2.87 -5.51 -3.29
CA ASP A 24 3.98 -6.22 -2.65
C ASP A 24 5.21 -5.98 -3.52
N VAL A 25 6.19 -5.24 -3.01
CA VAL A 25 7.35 -4.79 -3.76
C VAL A 25 8.62 -4.88 -2.93
N ASN A 26 9.72 -5.24 -3.58
CA ASN A 26 11.05 -5.14 -2.99
C ASN A 26 11.70 -3.82 -3.40
N SER A 27 12.58 -3.31 -2.53
CA SER A 27 13.42 -2.17 -2.91
C SER A 27 14.42 -2.60 -3.99
N GLY A 28 14.82 -1.68 -4.87
CA GLY A 28 15.78 -1.95 -5.93
C GLY A 28 17.17 -2.36 -5.43
N ASP A 29 17.49 -2.03 -4.18
CA ASP A 29 18.70 -2.48 -3.47
C ASP A 29 18.52 -3.79 -2.68
N GLY A 30 17.32 -4.38 -2.71
CA GLY A 30 16.98 -5.64 -2.05
C GLY A 30 17.01 -5.59 -0.51
N ARG A 31 17.02 -4.41 0.10
CA ARG A 31 17.10 -4.26 1.57
C ARG A 31 15.74 -4.25 2.26
N TYR A 32 14.70 -3.87 1.54
CA TYR A 32 13.36 -3.68 2.08
C TYR A 32 12.32 -4.41 1.27
N ARG A 33 11.27 -4.88 1.95
CA ARG A 33 10.03 -5.34 1.33
C ARG A 33 8.88 -4.51 1.86
N LEU A 34 8.08 -3.93 0.98
CA LEU A 34 6.89 -3.18 1.32
C LEU A 34 5.66 -3.95 0.83
N THR A 35 4.79 -4.28 1.77
CA THR A 35 3.44 -4.77 1.51
C THR A 35 2.46 -3.66 1.85
N ALA A 36 1.49 -3.38 0.97
CA ALA A 36 0.39 -2.48 1.24
C ALA A 36 -0.92 -3.10 0.76
N THR A 37 -1.96 -3.02 1.58
CA THR A 37 -3.32 -3.43 1.25
C THR A 37 -4.27 -2.26 1.36
N LEU A 38 -5.24 -2.22 0.46
CA LEU A 38 -6.32 -1.23 0.47
C LEU A 38 -7.64 -1.98 0.39
N GLU A 39 -8.38 -1.96 1.48
CA GLU A 39 -9.63 -2.71 1.64
C GLU A 39 -10.79 -1.76 1.98
N PRO A 40 -12.01 -2.01 1.50
CA PRO A 40 -13.17 -1.21 1.88
C PRO A 40 -13.46 -1.43 3.38
N GLU A 41 -13.75 -0.34 4.09
CA GLU A 41 -14.25 -0.39 5.46
C GLU A 41 -15.69 -0.92 5.42
N ILE A 42 -15.90 -2.10 5.99
CA ILE A 42 -17.23 -2.72 6.07
C ILE A 42 -17.86 -2.30 7.41
N GLU A 43 -18.29 -1.04 7.50
CA GLU A 43 -19.18 -0.59 8.58
C GLU A 43 -20.51 -0.08 8.02
N GLY A 44 -21.56 -0.25 8.82
CA GLY A 44 -22.96 -0.29 8.38
C GLY A 44 -23.37 0.80 7.39
N VAL A 45 -23.94 0.34 6.27
CA VAL A 45 -24.87 1.02 5.33
C VAL A 45 -24.92 2.55 5.44
N ASP A 46 -23.82 3.23 5.13
CA ASP A 46 -23.86 4.64 4.77
C ASP A 46 -22.85 4.92 3.65
N ASP A 47 -23.31 5.67 2.65
CA ASP A 47 -22.84 5.78 1.26
C ASP A 47 -21.41 6.31 1.02
N VAL A 48 -20.56 6.37 2.05
CA VAL A 48 -19.16 6.75 1.90
C VAL A 48 -18.33 5.49 2.01
N GLN A 49 -17.86 4.96 0.87
CA GLN A 49 -16.82 3.93 0.86
C GLN A 49 -15.54 4.51 1.48
N ALA A 50 -15.43 4.43 2.79
CA ALA A 50 -14.17 4.59 3.49
C ALA A 50 -13.32 3.36 3.21
N TRP A 51 -12.01 3.56 3.05
CA TRP A 51 -11.07 2.47 2.84
C TRP A 51 -10.04 2.44 3.97
N VAL A 52 -9.58 1.24 4.26
CA VAL A 52 -8.50 0.97 5.21
C VAL A 52 -7.25 0.69 4.40
N LEU A 53 -6.22 1.51 4.60
CA LEU A 53 -4.87 1.27 4.10
C LEU A 53 -4.06 0.61 5.22
N GLU A 54 -3.61 -0.61 4.99
CA GLU A 54 -2.59 -1.24 5.83
C GLU A 54 -1.28 -1.32 5.08
N MET A 55 -0.18 -1.12 5.79
CA MET A 55 1.15 -1.23 5.22
C MET A 55 2.10 -1.91 6.19
N GLU A 56 2.99 -2.71 5.64
CA GLU A 56 4.07 -3.38 6.34
C GLU A 56 5.36 -3.17 5.57
N LEU A 57 6.35 -2.54 6.21
CA LEU A 57 7.71 -2.44 5.69
C LEU A 57 8.62 -3.35 6.51
N VAL A 58 9.24 -4.32 5.84
CA VAL A 58 10.20 -5.25 6.44
C VAL A 58 11.61 -4.88 6.01
N THR A 59 12.52 -4.68 6.96
CA THR A 59 13.96 -4.56 6.71
C THR A 59 14.55 -5.96 6.65
N LEU A 60 14.93 -6.43 5.47
CA LEU A 60 15.30 -7.84 5.25
C LEU A 60 16.59 -8.24 5.97
N ALA A 61 17.50 -7.30 6.20
CA ALA A 61 18.75 -7.56 6.91
C ALA A 61 18.58 -7.78 8.43
N THR A 62 17.61 -7.11 9.05
CA THR A 62 17.40 -7.14 10.51
C THR A 62 16.12 -7.86 10.92
N GLY A 63 15.22 -8.12 9.98
CA GLY A 63 13.87 -8.59 10.26
C GLY A 63 12.98 -7.55 10.94
N GLN A 64 13.43 -6.29 11.03
CA GLN A 64 12.63 -5.23 11.63
C GLN A 64 11.39 -4.95 10.79
N VAL A 65 10.23 -4.87 11.44
CA VAL A 65 8.95 -4.63 10.80
C VAL A 65 8.38 -3.31 11.29
N LEU A 66 8.00 -2.44 10.34
CA LEU A 66 7.21 -1.24 10.58
C LEU A 66 5.82 -1.45 10.00
N ARG A 67 4.78 -1.23 10.81
CA ARG A 67 3.38 -1.43 10.41
C ARG A 67 2.60 -0.14 10.58
N CYS A 68 1.76 0.17 9.60
CA CYS A 68 0.81 1.26 9.67
C CYS A 68 -0.57 0.75 9.27
N LYS A 69 -1.61 1.24 9.96
CA LYS A 69 -3.01 1.03 9.60
C LYS A 69 -3.73 2.37 9.68
N GLN A 70 -4.26 2.81 8.55
CA GLN A 70 -4.98 4.08 8.42
C GLN A 70 -6.39 3.81 7.90
N ALA A 71 -7.39 4.11 8.71
CA ALA A 71 -8.80 4.09 8.31
C ALA A 71 -9.22 5.43 7.67
N GLY A 72 -10.37 5.43 7.00
CA GLY A 72 -10.94 6.64 6.38
C GLY A 72 -10.17 7.15 5.16
N VAL A 73 -9.42 6.28 4.48
CA VAL A 73 -8.68 6.65 3.27
C VAL A 73 -9.68 6.89 2.15
N ALA A 74 -9.65 8.11 1.61
CA ALA A 74 -10.48 8.47 0.48
C ALA A 74 -9.95 7.79 -0.79
N TYR A 75 -10.67 6.77 -1.25
CA TYR A 75 -10.41 6.13 -2.53
C TYR A 75 -11.72 5.95 -3.30
N ALA A 76 -11.76 6.49 -4.51
CA ALA A 76 -12.89 6.37 -5.43
C ALA A 76 -12.38 5.76 -6.73
N GLY A 77 -12.68 4.48 -6.96
CA GLY A 77 -12.36 3.84 -8.23
C GLY A 77 -12.50 2.31 -8.21
N PRO A 78 -12.50 1.67 -9.38
CA PRO A 78 -12.65 0.22 -9.50
C PRO A 78 -11.34 -0.57 -9.33
N THR A 79 -10.18 0.10 -9.25
CA THR A 79 -8.84 -0.52 -9.28
C THR A 79 -7.96 -0.10 -8.08
N PRO A 80 -8.24 -0.59 -6.86
CA PRO A 80 -7.51 -0.19 -5.64
C PRO A 80 -6.02 -0.55 -5.70
N GLY A 81 -5.64 -1.65 -6.38
CA GLY A 81 -4.23 -1.99 -6.61
C GLY A 81 -3.47 -0.96 -7.47
N SER A 82 -4.10 -0.42 -8.51
CA SER A 82 -3.50 0.64 -9.33
C SER A 82 -3.35 1.96 -8.58
N HIS A 83 -4.25 2.22 -7.62
CA HIS A 83 -4.14 3.37 -6.73
C HIS A 83 -2.91 3.25 -5.82
N LEU A 84 -2.70 2.09 -5.19
CA LEU A 84 -1.52 1.82 -4.37
C LEU A 84 -0.21 2.02 -5.16
N ARG A 85 -0.14 1.54 -6.40
CA ARG A 85 1.03 1.78 -7.28
C ARG A 85 1.27 3.26 -7.52
N ARG A 86 0.21 4.05 -7.73
CA ARG A 86 0.31 5.50 -7.91
C ARG A 86 0.81 6.18 -6.64
N LEU A 87 0.31 5.79 -5.47
CA LEU A 87 0.78 6.30 -4.18
C LEU A 87 2.27 5.99 -3.96
N LEU A 88 2.71 4.78 -4.34
CA LEU A 88 4.13 4.40 -4.29
C LEU A 88 4.96 5.27 -5.23
N ALA A 89 4.58 5.37 -6.50
CA ALA A 89 5.30 6.13 -7.53
C ALA A 89 5.43 7.63 -7.18
N ASN A 90 4.42 8.18 -6.50
CA ASN A 90 4.41 9.56 -6.04
C ASN A 90 5.12 9.76 -4.69
N GLY A 91 5.65 8.70 -4.06
CA GLY A 91 6.28 8.76 -2.73
C GLY A 91 5.31 9.00 -1.57
N GLN A 92 4.01 8.88 -1.79
CA GLN A 92 2.97 9.20 -0.80
C GLN A 92 2.86 8.13 0.30
N LEU A 93 3.23 6.87 0.01
CA LEU A 93 3.23 5.80 1.01
C LEU A 93 4.22 6.04 2.16
N GLN A 94 5.29 6.79 1.92
CA GLN A 94 6.26 7.16 2.97
C GLN A 94 5.61 8.00 4.07
N GLY A 95 4.70 8.91 3.72
CA GLY A 95 4.02 9.76 4.69
C GLY A 95 3.19 8.95 5.68
N TYR A 96 2.55 7.88 5.22
CA TYR A 96 1.79 6.98 6.09
C TYR A 96 2.69 6.13 7.00
N LEU A 97 3.87 5.72 6.53
CA LEU A 97 4.85 5.00 7.37
C LEU A 97 5.44 5.89 8.47
N GLN A 98 5.63 7.18 8.21
CA GLN A 98 6.14 8.14 9.19
C GLN A 98 5.15 8.43 10.32
N LEU A 99 3.84 8.34 10.05
CA LEU A 99 2.80 8.48 11.08
C LEU A 99 2.73 7.28 12.05
N ALA A 100 3.38 6.17 11.71
CA ALA A 100 3.38 4.94 12.51
C ALA A 100 4.64 4.75 13.37
N ALA A 101 5.63 5.64 13.25
CA ALA A 101 6.89 5.63 14.02
C ALA A 101 6.88 6.70 15.10
#